data_AF-A0A2P6WKK2-F1
#
_entry.id   AF-A0A2P6WKK2-F1
#
_cell.length_a   1.000
_cell.length_b   1.000
_cell.length_c   1.000
_cell.angle_alpha   90.00
_cell.angle_beta   90.00
_cell.angle_gamma   90.00
#
_symmetry.space_group_name_H-M   'P 1'
#
loop_
_entity.id
_entity.type
_entity.pdbx_description
1 polymer ?
#
loop_
_entity_poly.entity_id
_entity_poly.type
_entity_poly.pdbx_seq_one_letter_code
_entity_poly.pdbx_strand_id
1 'polypeptide(L)'
;MATMLAPVDSREVVRCDDCQLVQFRTFSNNCRRCKTPLDSVPEVVALPIPALVKHTVETLPSNQLPVAAAVRSLRMRAGLSQRQLALRMSVPRTYVSKIENEKACPTLGSLERLAEALRVRVCDLLKTGRTTEDEIRELVQDDFISELMPYTRKLSGLQWSSVLNQVRELTAVSRRSA
;
A
#
# COMPACT_ATOMS: atom_id res chain seq x y z
N MET A 1 49.48 1.62 -24.00
CA MET A 1 48.19 2.34 -23.85
C MET A 1 47.08 1.33 -24.09
N ALA A 2 46.30 0.99 -23.06
CA ALA A 2 45.25 -0.01 -23.16
C ALA A 2 43.96 0.66 -23.67
N THR A 3 43.51 0.28 -24.86
CA THR A 3 42.22 0.69 -25.41
C THR A 3 41.13 -0.07 -24.67
N MET A 4 40.39 0.63 -23.80
CA MET A 4 39.21 0.09 -23.13
C MET A 4 38.10 -0.11 -24.17
N LEU A 5 37.80 -1.37 -24.49
CA LEU A 5 36.59 -1.73 -25.23
C LEU A 5 35.38 -1.37 -24.36
N ALA A 6 34.55 -0.43 -24.82
CA ALA A 6 33.27 -0.12 -24.21
C ALA A 6 32.40 -1.40 -24.19
N PRO A 7 31.64 -1.67 -23.10
CA PRO A 7 30.82 -2.87 -23.03
C PRO A 7 29.77 -2.79 -24.13
N VAL A 8 29.77 -3.78 -25.01
CA VAL A 8 28.75 -3.94 -26.04
C VAL A 8 27.45 -4.26 -25.30
N ASP A 9 26.64 -3.23 -25.05
CA ASP A 9 25.25 -3.37 -24.61
C ASP A 9 24.54 -4.22 -25.68
N SER A 10 24.42 -5.52 -25.43
CA SER A 10 23.64 -6.45 -26.22
C SER A 10 22.16 -6.13 -26.02
N ARG A 11 21.70 -5.06 -26.67
CA ARG A 11 20.29 -4.65 -26.66
C ARG A 11 19.46 -5.75 -27.31
N GLU A 12 18.48 -6.22 -26.58
CA GLU A 12 17.55 -7.27 -27.01
C GLU A 12 16.79 -6.86 -28.27
N VAL A 13 16.70 -7.77 -29.25
CA VAL A 13 15.96 -7.57 -30.49
C VAL A 13 14.52 -8.05 -30.30
N VAL A 14 13.55 -7.17 -30.52
CA VAL A 14 12.11 -7.42 -30.29
C VAL A 14 11.32 -7.02 -31.54
N ARG A 15 10.26 -7.77 -31.87
CA ARG A 15 9.29 -7.44 -32.91
C ARG A 15 8.08 -6.78 -32.26
N CYS A 16 7.61 -5.65 -32.82
CA CYS A 16 6.38 -5.00 -32.35
C CYS A 16 5.15 -5.75 -32.85
N ASP A 17 4.22 -6.09 -31.96
CA ASP A 17 3.02 -6.84 -32.34
C ASP A 17 2.02 -6.01 -33.17
N ASP A 18 1.94 -4.69 -32.96
CA ASP A 18 1.01 -3.83 -33.72
C ASP A 18 1.49 -3.49 -35.13
N CYS A 19 2.78 -3.15 -35.26
CA CYS A 19 3.32 -2.62 -36.50
C CYS A 19 4.41 -3.51 -37.11
N GLN A 20 4.71 -4.66 -36.50
CA GLN A 20 5.62 -5.68 -37.01
C GLN A 20 7.09 -5.24 -37.22
N LEU A 21 7.46 -4.05 -36.76
CA LEU A 21 8.82 -3.55 -36.85
C LEU A 21 9.75 -4.38 -35.94
N VAL A 22 10.82 -4.94 -36.53
CA VAL A 22 11.93 -5.54 -35.79
C VAL A 22 12.88 -4.43 -35.36
N GLN A 23 13.12 -4.31 -34.05
CA GLN A 23 13.92 -3.23 -33.47
C GLN A 23 14.66 -3.68 -32.22
N PHE A 24 15.68 -2.93 -31.83
CA PHE A 24 16.24 -3.05 -30.48
C PHE A 24 15.29 -2.45 -29.45
N ARG A 25 15.07 -3.15 -28.34
CA ARG A 25 14.30 -2.68 -27.19
C ARG A 25 14.80 -1.30 -26.76
N THR A 26 13.89 -0.33 -26.70
CA THR A 26 14.20 1.07 -26.38
C THR A 26 14.19 1.29 -24.86
N PHE A 27 14.83 2.36 -24.37
CA PHE A 27 14.80 2.70 -22.94
C PHE A 27 13.39 3.02 -22.43
N SER A 28 12.49 3.48 -23.30
CA SER A 28 11.07 3.71 -22.96
C SER A 28 10.22 2.44 -23.03
N ASN A 29 10.74 1.35 -23.61
CA ASN A 29 10.01 0.12 -23.91
C ASN A 29 8.77 0.33 -24.80
N ASN A 30 8.80 1.36 -25.63
CA ASN A 30 7.81 1.64 -26.66
C ASN A 30 8.42 1.39 -28.04
N CYS A 31 7.59 0.93 -28.97
CA CYS A 31 7.96 0.79 -30.36
C CYS A 31 8.41 2.14 -30.93
N ARG A 32 9.54 2.18 -31.63
CA ARG A 32 10.08 3.41 -32.25
C ARG A 32 9.13 4.01 -33.28
N ARG A 33 8.34 3.17 -33.96
CA ARG A 33 7.42 3.55 -35.02
C ARG A 33 6.03 3.92 -34.48
N CYS A 34 5.28 2.95 -33.97
CA CYS A 34 3.89 3.17 -33.54
C CYS A 34 3.74 3.66 -32.09
N LYS A 35 4.82 3.72 -31.31
CA LYS A 35 4.82 4.07 -29.88
C LYS A 35 4.02 3.13 -28.96
N THR A 36 3.50 2.00 -29.45
CA THR A 36 2.87 0.99 -28.59
C THR A 36 3.90 0.35 -27.64
N PRO A 37 3.55 0.07 -26.36
CA PRO A 37 4.40 -0.71 -25.47
C PRO A 37 4.74 -2.09 -26.06
N LEU A 38 5.99 -2.52 -25.93
CA LEU A 38 6.48 -3.78 -26.51
C LEU A 38 6.30 -5.00 -25.58
N ASP A 39 5.89 -4.79 -24.33
CA ASP A 39 5.57 -5.86 -23.40
C ASP A 39 4.06 -6.08 -23.38
N SER A 40 3.61 -7.24 -23.85
CA SER A 40 2.28 -7.74 -23.54
C SER A 40 2.27 -8.18 -22.08
N VAL A 41 1.51 -7.46 -21.25
CA VAL A 41 1.17 -7.99 -19.92
C VAL A 41 0.38 -9.27 -20.19
N PRO A 42 0.77 -10.43 -19.65
CA PRO A 42 -0.06 -11.61 -19.76
C PRO A 42 -1.44 -11.25 -19.22
N GLU A 43 -2.43 -11.29 -20.11
CA GLU A 43 -3.83 -11.21 -19.72
C GLU A 43 -4.02 -12.33 -18.70
N VAL A 44 -4.35 -11.97 -17.47
CA VAL A 44 -4.57 -12.94 -16.41
C VAL A 44 -5.77 -13.74 -16.87
N VAL A 45 -5.53 -14.92 -17.46
CA VAL A 45 -6.58 -15.80 -17.95
C VAL A 45 -7.47 -16.07 -16.74
N ALA A 46 -8.65 -15.46 -16.76
CA ALA A 46 -9.66 -15.70 -15.74
C ALA A 46 -10.07 -17.16 -15.88
N LEU A 47 -9.48 -18.03 -15.06
CA LEU A 47 -10.05 -19.34 -14.81
C LEU A 47 -11.52 -19.12 -14.39
N PRO A 48 -12.48 -19.90 -14.90
CA PRO A 48 -13.87 -19.75 -14.49
C PRO A 48 -13.97 -19.97 -12.98
N ILE A 49 -14.25 -18.89 -12.24
CA ILE A 49 -14.51 -18.95 -10.81
C ILE A 49 -15.86 -19.66 -10.64
N PRO A 50 -15.95 -20.79 -9.90
CA PRO A 50 -17.23 -21.40 -9.60
C PRO A 50 -18.17 -20.36 -8.98
N ALA A 51 -19.41 -20.31 -9.45
CA ALA A 51 -20.40 -19.31 -9.03
C ALA A 51 -20.48 -19.24 -7.48
N LEU A 52 -19.85 -18.20 -6.93
CA LEU A 52 -19.82 -17.96 -5.49
C LEU A 52 -21.22 -17.54 -5.05
N VAL A 53 -21.79 -18.33 -4.14
CA VAL A 53 -23.04 -18.03 -3.44
C VAL A 53 -22.96 -16.63 -2.86
N LYS A 54 -23.94 -15.79 -3.18
CA LYS A 54 -24.06 -14.42 -2.66
C LYS A 54 -24.35 -14.47 -1.17
N HIS A 55 -23.32 -14.58 -0.34
CA HIS A 55 -23.41 -14.11 1.02
C HIS A 55 -23.37 -12.59 0.97
N THR A 56 -24.49 -11.97 1.34
CA THR A 56 -24.58 -10.54 1.62
C THR A 56 -23.67 -10.24 2.80
N VAL A 57 -22.40 -9.96 2.51
CA VAL A 57 -21.49 -9.39 3.49
C VAL A 57 -21.99 -7.97 3.74
N GLU A 58 -22.61 -7.79 4.90
CA GLU A 58 -22.93 -6.48 5.44
C GLU A 58 -21.65 -5.64 5.43
N THR A 59 -21.66 -4.57 4.65
CA THR A 59 -20.59 -3.58 4.57
C THR A 59 -20.41 -2.95 5.95
N LEU A 60 -19.52 -3.51 6.77
CA LEU A 60 -18.83 -2.74 7.79
C LEU A 60 -18.18 -1.55 7.09
N PRO A 61 -18.15 -0.36 7.72
CA PRO A 61 -17.50 0.82 7.14
C PRO A 61 -16.08 0.40 6.78
N SER A 62 -15.81 0.40 5.48
CA SER A 62 -14.55 -0.05 4.94
C SER A 62 -13.49 0.91 5.47
N ASN A 63 -12.85 0.52 6.56
CA ASN A 63 -11.61 1.11 7.01
C ASN A 63 -10.57 0.74 5.94
N GLN A 64 -10.63 1.44 4.80
CA GLN A 64 -9.69 1.29 3.71
C GLN A 64 -8.33 1.60 4.32
N LEU A 65 -7.54 0.55 4.62
CA LEU A 65 -6.19 0.77 5.10
C LEU A 65 -5.50 1.67 4.06
N PRO A 66 -4.96 2.83 4.45
CA PRO A 66 -4.39 3.80 3.54
C PRO A 66 -3.00 3.35 3.05
N VAL A 67 -2.94 2.12 2.53
CA VAL A 67 -1.76 1.46 1.98
C VAL A 67 -1.17 2.31 0.85
N ALA A 68 -2.01 2.94 0.03
CA ALA A 68 -1.58 3.82 -1.04
C ALA A 68 -0.72 4.99 -0.53
N ALA A 69 -1.16 5.64 0.55
CA ALA A 69 -0.44 6.74 1.19
C ALA A 69 0.85 6.27 1.86
N ALA A 70 0.82 5.13 2.56
CA ALA A 70 2.00 4.53 3.19
C ALA A 70 3.07 4.13 2.16
N VAL A 71 2.67 3.48 1.05
CA VAL A 71 3.57 3.13 -0.05
C VAL A 71 4.20 4.38 -0.65
N ARG A 72 3.42 5.43 -0.91
CA ARG A 72 3.92 6.69 -1.47
C ARG A 72 4.92 7.36 -0.52
N SER A 73 4.62 7.45 0.78
CA SER A 73 5.48 8.11 1.76
C SER A 73 6.81 7.36 1.94
N LEU A 74 6.77 6.04 2.04
CA LEU A 74 7.95 5.19 2.16
C LEU A 74 8.81 5.22 0.89
N ARG A 75 8.18 5.22 -0.29
CA ARG A 75 8.90 5.38 -1.57
C ARG A 75 9.67 6.71 -1.61
N MET A 76 9.02 7.80 -1.22
CA MET A 76 9.64 9.13 -1.19
C MET A 76 10.78 9.20 -0.17
N ARG A 77 10.60 8.64 1.03
CA ARG A 77 11.67 8.53 2.05
C ARG A 77 12.87 7.72 1.58
N ALA A 78 12.62 6.68 0.77
CA ALA A 78 13.67 5.87 0.15
C ALA A 78 14.33 6.56 -1.06
N GLY A 79 13.89 7.78 -1.45
CA GLY A 79 14.44 8.52 -2.60
C GLY A 79 14.14 7.86 -3.96
N LEU A 80 13.10 7.03 -4.04
CA LEU A 80 12.80 6.27 -5.25
C LEU A 80 11.73 6.96 -6.09
N SER A 81 11.94 7.00 -7.40
CA SER A 81 10.86 7.25 -8.36
C SER A 81 9.92 6.04 -8.46
N GLN A 82 8.67 6.25 -8.91
CA GLN A 82 7.74 5.15 -9.18
C GLN A 82 8.32 4.12 -10.16
N ARG A 83 9.13 4.57 -11.13
CA ARG A 83 9.81 3.69 -12.09
C ARG A 83 10.86 2.82 -11.40
N GLN A 84 11.65 3.39 -10.50
CA GLN A 84 12.67 2.64 -9.74
C GLN A 84 12.03 1.63 -8.78
N LEU A 85 10.94 2.00 -8.10
CA LEU A 85 10.19 1.07 -7.25
C LEU A 85 9.61 -0.09 -8.08
N ALA A 86 8.99 0.22 -9.21
CA ALA A 86 8.42 -0.78 -10.12
C ALA A 86 9.47 -1.76 -10.65
N LEU A 87 10.67 -1.25 -11.01
CA LEU A 87 11.80 -2.08 -11.41
C LEU A 87 12.24 -3.04 -10.30
N ARG A 88 12.32 -2.58 -9.05
CA ARG A 88 12.67 -3.43 -7.90
C ARG A 88 11.62 -4.50 -7.58
N MET A 89 10.35 -4.19 -7.83
CA MET A 89 9.23 -5.12 -7.64
C MET A 89 9.01 -6.08 -8.82
N SER A 90 9.76 -5.89 -9.92
CA SER A 90 9.54 -6.57 -11.21
C SER A 90 8.09 -6.43 -11.72
N VAL A 91 7.54 -5.22 -11.66
CA VAL A 91 6.19 -4.89 -12.14
C VAL A 91 6.20 -3.69 -13.08
N PRO A 92 5.15 -3.51 -13.90
CA PRO A 92 4.99 -2.29 -14.68
C PRO A 92 4.88 -1.06 -13.79
N ARG A 93 5.48 0.07 -14.21
CA ARG A 93 5.33 1.37 -13.52
C ARG A 93 3.86 1.75 -13.30
N THR A 94 2.99 1.41 -14.25
CA THR A 94 1.55 1.68 -14.20
C THR A 94 0.88 0.99 -13.01
N TYR A 95 1.36 -0.19 -12.58
CA TYR A 95 0.84 -0.89 -11.42
C TYR A 95 1.13 -0.12 -10.12
N VAL A 96 2.38 0.32 -9.93
CA VAL A 96 2.78 1.18 -8.79
C VAL A 96 1.98 2.49 -8.78
N SER A 97 1.78 3.12 -9.94
CA SER A 97 0.94 4.31 -10.06
C SER A 97 -0.51 4.05 -9.68
N LYS A 98 -1.09 2.91 -10.08
CA LYS A 98 -2.46 2.53 -9.71
C LYS A 98 -2.59 2.28 -8.21
N ILE A 99 -1.61 1.63 -7.58
CA ILE A 99 -1.57 1.42 -6.12
C ILE A 99 -1.53 2.76 -5.38
N GLU A 100 -0.59 3.65 -5.74
CA GLU A 100 -0.44 4.94 -5.06
C GLU A 100 -1.63 5.88 -5.23
N ASN A 101 -2.45 5.68 -6.26
CA ASN A 101 -3.65 6.48 -6.52
C ASN A 101 -4.94 5.75 -6.13
N GLU A 102 -4.85 4.67 -5.33
CA GLU A 102 -6.01 3.91 -4.84
C GLU A 102 -6.87 3.27 -5.95
N LYS A 103 -6.35 3.21 -7.18
CA LYS A 103 -7.00 2.57 -8.34
C LYS A 103 -6.77 1.07 -8.41
N ALA A 104 -5.94 0.52 -7.52
CA ALA A 104 -5.71 -0.91 -7.39
C ALA A 104 -5.43 -1.28 -5.93
N CYS A 105 -6.13 -2.30 -5.44
CA CYS A 105 -5.82 -2.92 -4.15
C CYS A 105 -4.73 -3.98 -4.36
N PRO A 106 -3.53 -3.86 -3.75
CA PRO A 106 -2.49 -4.86 -3.88
C PRO A 106 -2.88 -6.16 -3.16
N THR A 107 -2.53 -7.31 -3.75
CA THR A 107 -2.64 -8.62 -3.07
C THR A 107 -1.59 -8.74 -1.97
N LEU A 108 -1.73 -9.72 -1.06
CA LEU A 108 -0.73 -9.99 -0.02
C LEU A 108 0.67 -10.20 -0.61
N GLY A 109 0.80 -11.03 -1.66
CA GLY A 109 2.10 -11.22 -2.34
C GLY A 109 2.63 -9.96 -3.04
N SER A 110 1.78 -8.99 -3.36
CA SER A 110 2.22 -7.69 -3.87
C SER A 110 2.67 -6.76 -2.73
N LEU A 111 2.04 -6.86 -1.56
CA LEU A 111 2.49 -6.18 -0.33
C LEU A 111 3.84 -6.70 0.15
N GLU A 112 4.09 -8.00 0.08
CA GLU A 112 5.40 -8.59 0.41
C GLU A 112 6.50 -8.05 -0.51
N ARG A 113 6.25 -8.04 -1.83
CA ARG A 113 7.19 -7.46 -2.80
C ARG A 113 7.41 -5.96 -2.60
N LEU A 114 6.35 -5.21 -2.24
CA LEU A 114 6.48 -3.79 -1.86
C LEU A 114 7.40 -3.63 -0.66
N ALA A 115 7.19 -4.44 0.38
CA ALA A 115 7.95 -4.39 1.62
C ALA A 115 9.44 -4.69 1.36
N GLU A 116 9.72 -5.73 0.57
CA GLU A 116 11.08 -6.10 0.16
C GLU A 116 11.75 -4.99 -0.67
N ALA A 117 11.06 -4.47 -1.69
CA ALA A 117 11.60 -3.42 -2.57
C ALA A 117 11.89 -2.09 -1.83
N LEU A 118 11.09 -1.79 -0.80
CA LEU A 118 11.22 -0.62 0.07
C LEU A 118 12.10 -0.88 1.31
N ARG A 119 12.51 -2.13 1.55
CA ARG A 119 13.28 -2.57 2.74
C ARG A 119 12.58 -2.22 4.06
N VAL A 120 11.29 -2.49 4.13
CA VAL A 120 10.46 -2.31 5.33
C VAL A 120 9.73 -3.60 5.65
N ARG A 121 9.06 -3.67 6.81
CA ARG A 121 8.18 -4.80 7.11
C ARG A 121 6.81 -4.55 6.49
N VAL A 122 6.09 -5.63 6.15
CA VAL A 122 4.71 -5.55 5.65
C VAL A 122 3.81 -4.75 6.60
N CYS A 123 3.99 -4.91 7.92
CA CYS A 123 3.27 -4.13 8.93
C CYS A 123 3.45 -2.61 8.76
N ASP A 124 4.60 -2.15 8.28
CA ASP A 124 4.86 -0.73 8.08
C ASP A 124 4.09 -0.15 6.89
N LEU A 125 3.69 -0.98 5.92
CA LEU A 125 2.78 -0.61 4.81
C LEU A 125 1.32 -0.54 5.24
N LEU A 126 0.98 -1.26 6.31
CA LEU A 126 -0.38 -1.37 6.86
C LEU A 126 -0.61 -0.42 8.05
N LYS A 127 0.43 0.29 8.49
CA LYS A 127 0.26 1.38 9.46
C LYS A 127 -0.65 2.41 8.83
N THR A 128 -1.88 2.45 9.34
CA THR A 128 -2.85 3.50 9.04
C THR A 128 -2.13 4.84 9.19
N GLY A 129 -2.41 5.78 8.29
CA GLY A 129 -1.81 7.12 8.30
C GLY A 129 -2.09 7.94 9.57
N ARG A 130 -2.84 7.37 10.53
CA ARG A 130 -2.84 7.79 11.93
C ARG A 130 -1.89 6.88 12.70
N THR A 131 -0.82 7.45 13.23
CA THR A 131 -0.07 6.75 14.27
C THR A 131 -0.92 6.70 15.53
N THR A 132 -0.66 5.73 16.42
CA THR A 132 -1.26 5.73 17.77
C THR A 132 -0.99 7.07 18.49
N GLU A 133 0.13 7.72 18.18
CA GLU A 133 0.46 9.07 18.68
C GLU A 133 -0.48 10.15 18.14
N ASP A 134 -0.91 10.06 16.88
CA ASP A 134 -1.87 11.00 16.29
C ASP A 134 -3.26 10.80 16.89
N GLU A 135 -3.69 9.56 17.09
CA GLU A 135 -4.94 9.22 17.77
C GLU A 135 -4.95 9.69 19.22
N ILE A 136 -3.84 9.49 19.95
CA ILE A 136 -3.67 10.01 21.32
C ILE A 136 -3.71 11.54 21.31
N ARG A 137 -3.04 12.20 20.34
CA ARG A 137 -3.02 13.67 20.26
C ARG A 137 -4.41 14.24 20.01
N GLU A 138 -5.20 13.61 19.16
CA GLU A 138 -6.59 13.99 18.87
C GLU A 138 -7.48 13.77 20.10
N LEU A 139 -7.35 12.64 20.80
CA LEU A 139 -8.06 12.38 22.05
C LEU A 139 -7.70 13.37 23.16
N VAL A 140 -6.44 13.79 23.25
CA VAL A 140 -5.99 14.77 24.26
C VAL A 140 -6.46 16.19 23.96
N GLN A 141 -6.85 16.49 22.71
CA GLN A 141 -7.46 17.77 22.36
C GLN A 141 -8.93 17.89 22.79
N ASP A 142 -9.58 16.79 23.13
CA ASP A 142 -10.93 16.82 23.69
C ASP A 142 -10.90 17.43 25.10
N ASP A 143 -11.70 18.48 25.32
CA ASP A 143 -11.72 19.23 26.57
C ASP A 143 -11.98 18.32 27.78
N PHE A 144 -12.95 17.41 27.65
CA PHE A 144 -13.31 16.47 28.72
C PHE A 144 -12.19 15.46 29.01
N ILE A 145 -11.56 14.90 27.98
CA ILE A 145 -10.40 14.00 28.17
C ILE A 145 -9.22 14.75 28.80
N SER A 146 -9.00 16.00 28.42
CA SER A 146 -7.93 16.83 28.97
C SER A 146 -8.11 17.09 30.48
N GLU A 147 -9.36 17.30 30.92
CA GLU A 147 -9.72 17.49 32.34
C GLU A 147 -9.46 16.22 33.17
N LEU A 148 -9.60 15.03 32.57
CA LEU A 148 -9.39 13.76 33.25
C LEU A 148 -7.91 13.38 33.43
N MET A 149 -7.02 13.87 32.55
CA MET A 149 -5.58 13.54 32.54
C MET A 149 -4.82 13.70 33.88
N PRO A 150 -5.02 14.76 34.69
CA PRO A 150 -4.33 14.88 35.97
C PRO A 150 -4.75 13.82 36.99
N TYR A 151 -5.96 13.27 36.86
CA TYR A 151 -6.49 12.25 37.78
C TYR A 151 -6.04 10.85 37.37
N THR A 152 -6.02 10.56 36.08
CA THR A 152 -5.63 9.24 35.55
C THR A 152 -4.19 8.86 35.87
N ARG A 153 -3.28 9.84 35.96
CA ARG A 153 -1.88 9.65 36.38
C ARG A 153 -1.71 9.28 37.85
N LYS A 154 -2.70 9.56 38.70
CA LYS A 154 -2.64 9.29 40.15
C LYS A 154 -3.21 7.92 40.53
N LEU A 155 -3.83 7.22 39.59
CA LEU A 155 -4.47 5.92 39.84
C LEU A 155 -3.45 4.79 39.83
N SER A 156 -3.55 3.89 40.81
CA SER A 156 -2.87 2.60 40.81
C SER A 156 -3.50 1.61 39.82
N GLY A 157 -2.81 0.51 39.52
CA GLY A 157 -3.30 -0.50 38.57
C GLY A 157 -4.68 -1.10 38.94
N LEU A 158 -4.93 -1.34 40.24
CA LEU A 158 -6.23 -1.84 40.73
C LEU A 158 -7.35 -0.79 40.63
N GLN A 159 -7.02 0.49 40.86
CA GLN A 159 -8.00 1.56 40.71
C GLN A 159 -8.35 1.77 39.22
N TRP A 160 -7.35 1.68 38.34
CA TRP A 160 -7.55 1.72 36.90
C TRP A 160 -8.47 0.61 36.39
N SER A 161 -8.28 -0.64 36.84
CA SER A 161 -9.15 -1.74 36.45
C SER A 161 -10.59 -1.56 36.93
N SER A 162 -10.78 -1.05 38.16
CA SER A 162 -12.10 -0.73 38.69
C SER A 162 -12.82 0.36 37.87
N VAL A 163 -12.12 1.45 37.54
CA VAL A 163 -12.68 2.54 36.72
C VAL A 163 -13.07 2.05 35.33
N LEU A 164 -12.21 1.28 34.66
CA LEU A 164 -12.49 0.72 33.33
C LEU A 164 -13.72 -0.21 33.34
N ASN A 165 -13.89 -1.00 34.41
CA ASN A 165 -15.07 -1.87 34.54
C ASN A 165 -16.36 -1.05 34.70
N GLN A 166 -16.35 0.01 35.53
CA GLN A 166 -17.51 0.88 35.69
C GLN A 166 -17.88 1.61 34.38
N VAL A 167 -16.89 2.10 33.64
CA VAL A 167 -17.12 2.71 32.32
C VAL A 167 -17.71 1.71 31.32
N ARG A 168 -17.24 0.45 31.33
CA ARG A 168 -17.84 -0.62 30.51
C ARG A 168 -19.30 -0.88 30.87
N GLU A 169 -19.65 -0.89 32.15
CA GLU A 169 -21.04 -1.05 32.58
C GLU A 169 -21.92 0.11 32.14
N LEU A 170 -21.47 1.35 32.33
CA LEU A 170 -22.21 2.55 31.91
C LEU A 170 -22.45 2.59 30.40
N THR A 171 -21.44 2.25 29.60
CA THR A 171 -21.55 2.18 28.14
C THR A 171 -22.40 1.00 27.66
N ALA A 172 -22.40 -0.13 28.38
CA ALA A 172 -23.26 -1.28 28.08
C ALA A 172 -24.74 -1.01 28.40
N VAL A 173 -25.04 -0.26 29.46
CA VAL A 173 -26.41 0.14 29.81
C VAL A 173 -26.96 1.13 28.79
N SER A 174 -26.18 2.14 28.40
CA SER A 174 -26.59 3.13 27.40
C SER A 174 -26.97 2.51 26.04
N ARG A 175 -26.30 1.43 25.62
CA ARG A 175 -26.62 0.69 24.37
C ARG A 175 -27.91 -0.14 24.44
N ARG A 176 -28.44 -0.45 25.62
CA ARG A 176 -29.69 -1.21 25.79
C ARG A 176 -30.92 -0.30 25.84
N SER A 177 -30.71 1.00 26.00
CA SER A 177 -31.76 2.01 26.18
C SER A 177 -31.99 2.89 24.94
N ALA A 178 -31.23 2.68 23.87
CA ALA A 178 -31.36 3.32 22.56
C ALA A 178 -31.80 2.28 21.52
#